data_AF-A0A7S1EP17-F1
#
_entry.id   AF-A0A7S1EP17-F1
#
_cell.length_a   1.000
_cell.length_b   1.000
_cell.length_c   1.000
_cell.angle_alpha   90.00
_cell.angle_beta   90.00
_cell.angle_gamma   90.00
#
_symmetry.space_group_name_H-M   'P 1'
#
loop_
_entity.id
_entity.type
_entity.pdbx_description
1 polymer ?
#
loop_
_entity_poly.entity_id
_entity_poly.type
_entity_poly.pdbx_seq_one_letter_code
_entity_poly.pdbx_strand_id
1 'polypeptide(L)'
;MRPLVIVGPSGVGKGTLIAMLQREFPDKFGFSVSHTTRGPRPGEVNGVHYNFVDKQAMERDIANGKFLEHAHVHQNIYGTSFAAVKSVTKAGKICLLDIDVQGAELVKKSGMDA
;
A
#
# COMPACT_ATOMS: atom_id res chain seq x y z
N MET A 1 0.99 14.71 7.79
CA MET A 1 1.83 14.71 6.58
C MET A 1 1.04 13.99 5.49
N ARG A 2 0.85 14.62 4.33
CA ARG A 2 0.03 14.09 3.22
C ARG A 2 0.80 12.97 2.49
N PRO A 3 0.24 11.77 2.27
CA PRO A 3 0.89 10.76 1.44
C PRO A 3 0.91 11.20 -0.03
N LEU A 4 1.79 10.60 -0.83
CA LEU A 4 1.79 10.74 -2.27
C LEU A 4 1.25 9.44 -2.88
N VAL A 5 0.13 9.57 -3.58
CA VAL A 5 -0.58 8.45 -4.20
C VAL A 5 -0.18 8.33 -5.66
N ILE A 6 0.35 7.17 -6.05
CA ILE A 6 0.72 6.85 -7.43
C ILE A 6 -0.31 5.87 -7.97
N VAL A 7 -1.09 6.33 -8.96
CA VAL A 7 -2.19 5.57 -9.58
C VAL A 7 -1.89 5.29 -11.03
N GLY A 8 -2.23 4.09 -11.49
CA GLY A 8 -2.15 3.72 -12.89
C GLY A 8 -2.33 2.21 -13.11
N PRO A 9 -2.64 1.78 -14.34
CA PRO A 9 -2.85 0.36 -14.63
C PRO A 9 -1.57 -0.48 -14.43
N SER A 10 -1.72 -1.80 -14.43
CA SER A 10 -0.55 -2.70 -14.38
C SER A 10 0.37 -2.46 -15.59
N GLY A 11 1.68 -2.54 -15.39
CA GLY A 11 2.68 -2.42 -16.47
C GLY A 11 3.10 -0.99 -16.87
N VAL A 12 2.49 0.07 -16.35
CA VAL A 12 2.83 1.47 -16.74
C VAL A 12 4.11 2.03 -16.10
N GLY A 13 4.82 1.24 -15.29
CA GLY A 13 6.09 1.66 -14.68
C GLY A 13 5.98 2.34 -13.31
N LYS A 14 4.86 2.20 -12.58
CA LYS A 14 4.69 2.76 -11.21
C LYS A 14 5.81 2.35 -10.26
N GLY A 15 6.13 1.05 -10.20
CA GLY A 15 7.21 0.52 -9.37
C GLY A 15 8.57 1.12 -9.73
N THR A 16 8.83 1.38 -11.01
CA THR A 16 10.05 2.06 -11.47
C THR A 16 10.11 3.49 -10.92
N LEU A 17 9.02 4.25 -11.02
CA LEU A 17 8.95 5.61 -10.48
C LEU A 17 9.13 5.64 -8.96
N ILE A 18 8.49 4.72 -8.23
CA ILE A 18 8.63 4.56 -6.78
C ILE A 18 10.09 4.30 -6.40
N ALA A 19 10.73 3.34 -7.08
CA ALA A 19 12.13 3.02 -6.84
C ALA A 19 13.05 4.21 -7.11
N MET A 20 12.77 4.99 -8.18
CA MET A 20 13.51 6.22 -8.48
C MET A 20 13.37 7.26 -7.36
N LEU A 21 12.14 7.53 -6.89
CA LEU A 21 11.88 8.48 -5.80
C LEU A 21 12.59 8.08 -4.50
N GLN A 22 12.56 6.79 -4.14
CA GLN A 22 13.26 6.29 -2.95
C GLN A 22 14.77 6.37 -3.08
N ARG A 23 15.32 6.14 -4.29
CA ARG A 23 16.76 6.20 -4.55
C ARG A 23 17.28 7.64 -4.57
N GLU A 24 16.55 8.55 -5.21
CA GLU A 24 16.97 9.94 -5.40
C GLU A 24 16.73 10.81 -4.15
N PHE A 25 15.68 10.51 -3.37
CA PHE A 25 15.36 11.23 -2.14
C PHE A 25 15.10 10.26 -0.96
N PRO A 26 16.11 9.48 -0.53
CA PRO A 26 15.95 8.44 0.48
C PRO A 26 15.47 8.97 1.84
N ASP A 27 15.79 10.23 2.17
CA ASP A 27 15.38 10.87 3.42
C ASP A 27 13.99 11.51 3.35
N LYS A 28 13.42 11.67 2.15
CA LYS A 28 12.12 12.31 1.95
C LYS A 28 10.99 11.32 1.73
N PHE A 29 11.24 10.20 1.05
CA PHE A 29 10.20 9.23 0.71
C PHE A 29 10.41 7.89 1.39
N GLY A 30 9.30 7.29 1.84
CA GLY A 30 9.24 5.90 2.28
C GLY A 30 8.08 5.18 1.61
N PHE A 31 8.23 3.89 1.36
CA PHE A 31 7.20 3.08 0.74
C PHE A 31 6.38 2.34 1.79
N SER A 32 5.06 2.38 1.66
CA SER A 32 4.15 1.58 2.49
C SER A 32 4.00 0.19 1.88
N VAL A 33 4.45 -0.83 2.60
CA VAL A 33 4.26 -2.22 2.20
C VAL A 33 2.81 -2.65 2.48
N SER A 34 2.01 -2.78 1.43
CA SER A 34 0.61 -3.22 1.51
C SER A 34 0.49 -4.69 1.94
N HIS A 35 -0.73 -5.11 2.27
CA HIS A 35 -1.05 -6.48 2.67
C HIS A 35 -1.74 -7.21 1.52
N THR A 36 -1.58 -8.54 1.49
CA THR A 36 -2.37 -9.38 0.60
C THR A 36 -2.66 -10.75 1.20
N THR A 37 -3.81 -11.32 0.85
CA THR A 37 -4.18 -12.70 1.20
C THR A 37 -3.65 -13.73 0.20
N ARG A 38 -3.07 -13.26 -0.91
CA ARG A 38 -2.42 -14.13 -1.90
C ARG A 38 -1.17 -14.73 -1.27
N GLY A 39 -0.86 -16.00 -1.53
CA GLY A 39 0.44 -16.55 -1.18
C GLY A 39 1.61 -15.88 -1.94
N PRO A 40 2.82 -15.82 -1.36
CA PRO A 40 3.99 -15.29 -2.06
C PRO A 40 4.32 -16.11 -3.31
N ARG A 41 4.69 -15.43 -4.39
CA ARG A 41 5.28 -16.05 -5.59
C ARG A 41 6.77 -16.32 -5.35
N PRO A 42 7.40 -17.23 -6.13
CA PRO A 42 8.84 -17.42 -6.07
C PRO A 42 9.61 -16.10 -6.18
N GLY A 43 10.47 -15.82 -5.21
CA GLY A 43 11.26 -14.58 -5.12
C GLY A 43 10.61 -13.43 -4.35
N GLU A 44 9.31 -13.50 -4.03
CA GLU A 44 8.68 -12.51 -3.16
C GLU A 44 9.04 -12.75 -1.69
N VAL A 45 9.28 -11.65 -0.97
CA VAL A 45 9.68 -11.63 0.44
C VAL A 45 8.63 -10.89 1.27
N ASN A 46 8.19 -11.54 2.35
CA ASN A 46 7.23 -10.98 3.30
C ASN A 46 7.79 -9.72 3.98
N GLY A 47 6.97 -8.68 4.08
CA GLY A 47 7.37 -7.38 4.65
C GLY A 47 8.22 -6.51 3.72
N VAL A 48 8.54 -7.00 2.52
CA VAL A 48 9.25 -6.23 1.48
C VAL A 48 8.33 -5.96 0.30
N HIS A 49 7.75 -7.02 -0.26
CA HIS A 49 6.88 -6.91 -1.44
C HIS A 49 5.42 -6.71 -1.00
N TYR A 50 4.97 -7.57 -0.09
CA TYR A 50 3.71 -7.45 0.62
C TYR A 50 3.87 -8.01 2.04
N ASN A 51 2.97 -7.62 2.93
CA ASN A 51 2.65 -8.37 4.13
C ASN A 51 1.66 -9.48 3.73
N PHE A 52 2.16 -10.70 3.58
CA PHE A 52 1.35 -11.86 3.23
C PHE A 52 0.62 -12.35 4.48
N VAL A 53 -0.70 -12.28 4.47
CA VAL A 53 -1.55 -12.53 5.65
C VAL A 53 -2.64 -13.54 5.35
N ASP A 54 -3.15 -14.19 6.40
CA ASP A 54 -4.33 -15.03 6.29
C ASP A 54 -5.57 -14.21 5.89
N LYS A 55 -6.43 -14.81 5.07
CA LYS A 55 -7.64 -14.14 4.56
C LYS A 55 -8.62 -13.78 5.66
N GLN A 56 -8.91 -14.69 6.58
CA GLN A 56 -9.86 -14.42 7.67
C GLN A 56 -9.32 -13.37 8.62
N ALA A 57 -8.00 -13.36 8.86
CA ALA A 57 -7.36 -12.32 9.65
C ALA A 57 -7.50 -10.94 8.98
N MET A 58 -7.25 -10.86 7.67
CA MET A 58 -7.38 -9.60 6.93
C MET A 58 -8.84 -9.10 6.90
N GLU A 59 -9.81 -9.99 6.68
CA GLU A 59 -11.23 -9.65 6.68
C GLU A 59 -11.69 -9.11 8.05
N ARG A 60 -11.25 -9.72 9.15
CA ARG A 60 -11.51 -9.19 10.51
C ARG A 60 -10.91 -7.81 10.70
N ASP A 61 -9.68 -7.58 10.24
CA ASP A 61 -9.01 -6.30 10.39
C ASP A 61 -9.63 -5.19 9.53
N ILE A 62 -10.13 -5.55 8.34
CA ILE A 62 -10.94 -4.68 7.49
C ILE A 62 -12.24 -4.30 8.21
N ALA A 63 -12.98 -5.26 8.76
CA ALA A 63 -14.22 -5.01 9.50
C ALA A 63 -14.00 -4.12 10.73
N ASN A 64 -12.82 -4.20 11.34
CA ASN A 64 -12.40 -3.36 12.46
C ASN A 64 -11.83 -1.98 12.03
N GLY A 65 -11.92 -1.62 10.75
CA GLY A 65 -11.49 -0.30 10.26
C GLY A 65 -9.97 -0.07 10.28
N LYS A 66 -9.16 -1.13 10.25
CA LYS A 66 -7.68 -1.00 10.30
C LYS A 66 -7.04 -0.69 8.95
N PHE A 67 -7.81 -0.76 7.87
CA PHE A 67 -7.36 -0.53 6.51
C PHE A 67 -7.79 0.84 6.00
N LEU A 68 -6.83 1.56 5.39
CA LEU A 68 -7.07 2.82 4.68
C LEU A 68 -7.87 2.56 3.40
N GLU A 69 -7.44 1.54 2.66
CA GLU A 69 -8.10 1.06 1.45
C GLU A 69 -7.91 -0.45 1.35
N HIS A 70 -8.84 -1.11 0.65
CA HIS A 70 -8.71 -2.50 0.28
C HIS A 70 -9.52 -2.78 -1.00
N ALA A 71 -9.07 -3.76 -1.77
CA ALA A 71 -9.74 -4.22 -2.98
C ALA A 71 -9.71 -5.75 -3.10
N HIS A 72 -10.79 -6.31 -3.64
CA HIS A 72 -10.83 -7.71 -4.03
C HIS A 72 -10.33 -7.85 -5.46
N VAL A 73 -9.24 -8.60 -5.64
CA VAL A 73 -8.67 -8.91 -6.96
C VAL A 73 -8.65 -10.42 -7.12
N HIS A 74 -9.54 -10.91 -8.00
CA HIS A 74 -9.87 -12.33 -8.11
C HIS A 74 -10.31 -12.92 -6.75
N GLN A 75 -9.59 -13.92 -6.23
CA GLN A 75 -9.92 -14.59 -4.97
C GLN A 75 -9.22 -13.97 -3.74
N ASN A 76 -8.34 -12.98 -3.97
CA ASN A 76 -7.48 -12.41 -2.95
C ASN A 76 -7.86 -10.97 -2.62
N ILE A 77 -7.54 -10.57 -1.40
CA ILE A 77 -7.71 -9.20 -0.93
C ILE A 77 -6.34 -8.54 -0.94
N TYR A 78 -6.30 -7.28 -1.34
CA TYR A 78 -5.15 -6.40 -1.25
C TYR A 78 -5.57 -5.16 -0.46
N GLY A 79 -4.66 -4.56 0.30
CA GLY A 79 -4.99 -3.34 1.00
C GLY A 79 -3.84 -2.74 1.80
N THR A 80 -3.94 -1.44 2.01
CA THR A 80 -2.98 -0.65 2.77
C THR A 80 -3.52 -0.36 4.15
N SER A 81 -2.79 -0.76 5.20
CA SER A 81 -3.22 -0.51 6.57
C SER A 81 -2.84 0.90 7.04
N PHE A 82 -3.63 1.48 7.95
CA PHE A 82 -3.24 2.73 8.59
C PHE A 82 -1.91 2.61 9.33
N ALA A 83 -1.60 1.42 9.85
CA ALA A 83 -0.32 1.13 10.49
C ALA A 83 0.86 1.23 9.51
N ALA A 84 0.71 0.71 8.28
CA ALA A 84 1.74 0.80 7.24
C ALA A 84 2.06 2.26 6.92
N VAL A 85 1.03 3.10 6.70
CA VAL A 85 1.19 4.54 6.46
C VAL A 85 1.81 5.25 7.67
N LYS A 86 1.36 4.92 8.89
CA LYS A 86 1.85 5.51 10.12
C LYS A 86 3.33 5.20 10.38
N SER A 87 3.81 4.03 9.97
CA SER A 87 5.21 3.65 10.11
C SER A 87 6.14 4.58 9.31
N VAL A 88 5.75 4.92 8.07
CA VAL A 88 6.52 5.81 7.21
C VAL A 88 6.45 7.25 7.69
N THR A 89 5.26 7.72 8.05
CA THR A 89 5.09 9.11 8.52
C THR A 89 5.76 9.36 9.86
N LYS A 90 5.81 8.38 10.77
CA LYS A 90 6.60 8.46 12.02
C LYS A 90 8.10 8.58 11.77
N ALA A 91 8.60 8.08 10.65
CA ALA A 91 10.00 8.25 10.24
C ALA A 91 10.27 9.64 9.61
N GLY A 92 9.29 10.55 9.61
CA GLY A 92 9.42 11.89 9.04
C GLY A 92 9.37 11.93 7.51
N LYS A 93 8.98 10.83 6.87
CA LYS A 93 8.97 10.69 5.40
C LYS A 93 7.57 10.80 4.81
N ILE A 94 7.49 11.28 3.58
CA ILE A 94 6.30 11.24 2.73
C ILE A 94 6.06 9.78 2.35
N CYS A 95 4.86 9.28 2.68
CA CYS A 95 4.47 7.92 2.38
C CYS A 95 4.05 7.80 0.91
N LEU A 96 4.76 6.95 0.17
CA LEU A 96 4.40 6.54 -1.18
C LEU A 96 3.39 5.40 -1.11
N LEU A 97 2.28 5.56 -1.83
CA LEU A 97 1.22 4.56 -1.97
C LEU A 97 1.13 4.13 -3.44
N ASP A 98 1.28 2.83 -3.71
CA ASP A 98 1.00 2.21 -5.00
C ASP A 98 -0.41 1.63 -4.97
N ILE A 99 -1.39 2.35 -5.51
CA ILE A 99 -2.79 1.93 -5.52
C ILE A 99 -3.34 1.94 -6.94
N ASP A 100 -4.27 1.04 -7.21
CA ASP A 100 -4.99 1.06 -8.48
C ASP A 100 -6.11 2.12 -8.48
N VAL A 101 -6.82 2.23 -9.61
CA VAL A 101 -7.88 3.23 -9.79
C VAL A 101 -9.02 3.03 -8.79
N GLN A 102 -9.35 1.79 -8.43
CA GLN A 102 -10.40 1.50 -7.45
C GLN A 102 -9.96 1.92 -6.04
N GLY A 103 -8.71 1.61 -5.67
CA GLY A 103 -8.09 2.05 -4.42
C GLY A 103 -8.02 3.57 -4.31
N ALA A 104 -7.76 4.29 -5.40
CA ALA A 104 -7.69 5.74 -5.42
C ALA A 104 -9.01 6.43 -5.04
N GLU A 105 -10.15 5.85 -5.43
CA GLU A 105 -11.46 6.36 -5.01
C GLU A 105 -11.70 6.17 -3.52
N LEU A 106 -11.24 5.05 -2.94
CA LEU A 106 -11.36 4.76 -1.52
C LEU A 106 -10.51 5.70 -0.68
N VAL A 107 -9.26 5.98 -1.11
CA VAL A 107 -8.39 6.94 -0.43
C VAL A 107 -9.06 8.32 -0.39
N LYS A 108 -9.64 8.79 -1.49
CA LYS A 108 -10.40 10.06 -1.49
C LYS A 108 -11.58 10.07 -0.53
N LYS A 109 -12.31 8.95 -0.42
CA LYS A 109 -13.46 8.81 0.50
C LYS A 109 -13.05 8.72 1.96
N SER A 110 -11.83 8.27 2.26
CA SER A 110 -11.33 8.12 3.63
C SER A 110 -11.13 9.45 4.38
N GLY A 111 -11.25 10.59 3.70
CA GLY A 111 -10.95 11.92 4.25
C GLY A 111 -9.44 12.19 4.39
N MET A 112 -8.60 11.30 3.87
CA MET A 112 -7.16 11.51 3.77
C MET A 112 -6.85 12.52 2.68
N ASP A 113 -6.17 13.60 3.06
CA ASP A 113 -5.70 14.64 2.15
C ASP A 113 -4.43 14.14 1.43
N ALA A 114 -4.58 13.76 0.16
CA ALA A 114 -3.60 13.04 -0.66
C ALA A 114 -3.63 13.50 -2.12
#